data_AF-A0A9D9NCR9-F1
#
_entry.id   AF-A0A9D9NCR9-F1
#
_cell.length_a   1.000
_cell.length_b   1.000
_cell.length_c   1.000
_cell.angle_alpha   90.00
_cell.angle_beta   90.00
_cell.angle_gamma   90.00
#
_symmetry.space_group_name_H-M   'P 1'
#
loop_
_entity.id
_entity.type
_entity.pdbx_description
1 polymer ?
#
loop_
_entity_poly.entity_id
_entity_poly.type
_entity_poly.pdbx_seq_one_letter_code
_entity_poly.pdbx_strand_id
1 'polypeptide(L)'
;MRSVLMGNSLNFGGGFSIGAETPAFRFEYYLQGDYFMSPLGTEGTAAALEMDFETGISLGWKFLKFWNFDVYIACDIGYYMQLVQTHYQPDGITIGFNGIMLRPKLMTELNIGKWYGISIGVFYQFPLYPYYDRYQGVGIMVSIL
;
A
#
# COMPACT_ATOMS: atom_id res chain seq x y z
N MET A 1 -5.96 -9.98 -3.82
CA MET A 1 -5.42 -9.56 -2.51
C MET A 1 -4.04 -8.92 -2.70
N ARG A 2 -3.78 -7.78 -2.08
CA ARG A 2 -2.49 -7.07 -2.12
C ARG A 2 -1.82 -7.07 -0.75
N SER A 3 -0.51 -7.21 -0.69
CA SER A 3 0.30 -7.04 0.52
C SER A 3 1.47 -6.12 0.22
N VAL A 4 1.81 -5.27 1.18
CA VAL A 4 2.82 -4.21 1.03
C VAL A 4 3.82 -4.28 2.19
N LEU A 5 5.10 -4.20 1.84
CA LEU A 5 6.20 -4.13 2.78
C LEU A 5 6.96 -2.80 2.58
N MET A 6 7.02 -1.97 3.61
CA MET A 6 7.83 -0.75 3.61
C MET A 6 9.23 -1.03 4.15
N GLY A 7 10.25 -0.39 3.56
CA GLY A 7 11.67 -0.72 3.79
C GLY A 7 12.19 -0.61 5.23
N ASN A 8 11.41 -0.10 6.19
CA ASN A 8 11.82 0.07 7.58
C ASN A 8 10.97 -0.74 8.59
N SER A 9 9.93 -1.46 8.17
CA SER A 9 9.08 -2.25 9.07
C SER A 9 8.43 -3.44 8.34
N LEU A 10 8.39 -4.60 8.99
CA LEU A 10 7.58 -5.74 8.55
C LEU A 10 6.10 -5.39 8.81
N ASN A 11 5.45 -4.83 7.80
CA ASN A 11 4.02 -4.56 7.84
C ASN A 11 3.26 -5.82 7.39
N PHE A 12 2.27 -6.23 8.18
CA PHE A 12 1.37 -7.32 7.80
C PHE A 12 0.03 -6.71 7.44
N GLY A 13 -0.35 -6.85 6.18
CA GLY A 13 -1.51 -6.16 5.65
C GLY A 13 -2.11 -6.80 4.43
N GLY A 14 -3.32 -6.35 4.13
CA GLY A 14 -4.18 -6.88 3.10
C GLY A 14 -4.96 -5.78 2.41
N GLY A 15 -4.99 -5.83 1.09
CA GLY A 15 -5.77 -4.91 0.27
C GLY A 15 -6.67 -5.64 -0.72
N PHE A 16 -7.79 -5.00 -1.02
CA PHE A 16 -8.69 -5.36 -2.11
C PHE A 16 -8.71 -4.23 -3.13
N SER A 17 -8.75 -4.61 -4.40
CA SER A 17 -8.88 -3.66 -5.51
C SER A 17 -9.93 -4.16 -6.49
N ILE A 18 -10.73 -3.24 -6.99
CA ILE A 18 -11.68 -3.48 -8.09
C ILE A 18 -11.39 -2.50 -9.20
N GLY A 19 -11.37 -2.98 -10.44
CA GLY A 19 -10.96 -2.16 -11.56
C GLY A 19 -11.28 -2.77 -12.89
N ALA A 20 -10.97 -2.00 -13.93
CA ALA A 20 -11.06 -2.43 -15.31
C ALA A 20 -9.68 -2.34 -15.96
N GLU A 21 -9.39 -3.31 -16.81
CA GLU A 21 -8.18 -3.34 -17.62
C GLU A 21 -8.52 -3.33 -19.10
N THR A 22 -7.78 -2.52 -19.84
CA THR A 22 -7.71 -2.50 -21.30
C THR A 22 -6.31 -2.98 -21.72
N PRO A 23 -6.07 -3.29 -23.01
CA PRO A 23 -4.75 -3.75 -23.44
C PRO A 23 -3.58 -2.81 -23.09
N ALA A 24 -3.84 -1.52 -22.95
CA ALA A 24 -2.83 -0.50 -22.65
C ALA A 24 -2.95 0.05 -21.22
N PHE A 25 -4.15 0.22 -20.67
CA PHE A 25 -4.37 0.92 -19.40
C PHE A 25 -5.09 0.06 -18.37
N ARG A 26 -4.74 0.28 -17.11
CA ARG A 26 -5.38 -0.29 -15.93
C ARG A 26 -5.89 0.84 -15.06
N PHE A 27 -7.16 0.76 -14.69
CA PHE A 27 -7.79 1.67 -13.74
C PHE A 27 -8.36 0.85 -12.59
N GLU A 28 -7.99 1.17 -11.36
CA GLU A 28 -8.48 0.44 -10.19
C GLU A 28 -8.81 1.39 -9.05
N TYR A 29 -9.91 1.12 -8.37
CA TYR A 29 -10.12 1.59 -7.01
C TYR A 29 -9.56 0.56 -6.05
N TYR A 30 -8.86 0.99 -5.00
CA TYR A 30 -8.33 0.08 -4.00
C TYR A 30 -8.63 0.57 -2.58
N LEU A 31 -8.73 -0.40 -1.70
CA LEU A 31 -8.75 -0.25 -0.25
C LEU A 31 -7.67 -1.15 0.32
N GLN A 32 -6.85 -0.61 1.21
CA GLN A 32 -5.72 -1.30 1.83
C GLN A 32 -5.73 -1.02 3.33
N GLY A 33 -5.40 -2.04 4.12
CA GLY A 33 -5.17 -1.91 5.55
C GLY A 33 -3.90 -2.68 5.93
N ASP A 34 -2.96 -1.99 6.57
CA ASP A 34 -1.71 -2.55 7.05
C ASP A 34 -1.61 -2.38 8.56
N TYR A 35 -1.08 -3.41 9.24
CA TYR A 35 -0.84 -3.41 10.68
C TYR A 35 0.66 -3.44 10.94
N PHE A 36 1.11 -2.66 11.90
CA PHE A 36 2.45 -2.74 12.42
C PHE A 36 2.51 -2.43 13.92
N MET A 37 3.51 -2.99 14.59
CA MET A 37 3.79 -2.70 15.98
C MET A 37 5.01 -1.79 16.07
N SER A 38 4.83 -0.64 16.72
CA SER A 38 5.92 0.29 16.98
C SER A 38 6.27 0.30 18.48
N PRO A 39 7.56 0.32 18.85
CA PRO A 39 7.95 0.56 20.22
C PRO A 39 7.65 2.02 20.60
N LEU A 40 6.98 2.21 21.73
CA LEU A 40 6.77 3.50 22.38
C LEU A 40 7.86 3.72 23.43
N GLY A 41 8.58 4.83 23.30
CA GLY A 41 9.60 5.28 24.26
C GLY A 41 10.99 4.66 24.07
N THR A 42 11.98 5.24 24.75
CA THR A 42 13.40 4.88 24.69
C THR A 42 13.75 3.54 25.33
N GLU A 43 12.84 2.95 26.13
CA GLU A 43 13.09 1.70 26.88
C GLU A 43 12.28 0.49 26.37
N GLY A 44 11.52 0.62 25.27
CA GLY A 44 10.88 -0.53 24.60
C GLY A 44 9.79 -1.26 25.42
N THR A 45 9.34 -0.68 26.53
CA THR A 45 8.38 -1.29 27.47
C THR A 45 6.92 -1.09 27.08
N ALA A 46 6.61 -0.19 26.15
CA ALA A 46 5.27 -0.01 25.61
C ALA A 46 5.28 -0.24 24.09
N ALA A 47 4.24 -0.88 23.56
CA ALA A 47 4.02 -1.02 22.13
C ALA A 47 2.74 -0.26 21.75
N ALA A 48 2.77 0.47 20.64
CA ALA A 48 1.55 0.92 19.98
C ALA A 48 1.20 -0.09 18.89
N LEU A 49 -0.08 -0.47 18.86
CA LEU A 49 -0.63 -1.07 17.66
C LEU A 49 -1.02 0.08 16.73
N GLU A 50 -0.36 0.14 15.58
CA GLU A 50 -0.65 1.12 14.54
C GLU A 50 -1.30 0.40 13.36
N MET A 51 -2.36 1.00 12.83
CA MET A 51 -3.08 0.53 11.66
C MET A 51 -3.13 1.65 10.63
N ASP A 52 -2.56 1.41 9.46
CA ASP A 52 -2.64 2.34 8.34
C ASP A 52 -3.71 1.85 7.38
N PHE A 53 -4.74 2.67 7.17
CA PHE A 53 -5.74 2.48 6.14
C PHE A 53 -5.48 3.42 4.97
N GLU A 54 -5.54 2.88 3.76
CA GLU A 54 -5.43 3.65 2.53
C GLU A 54 -6.58 3.32 1.60
N THR A 55 -7.14 4.34 0.97
CA THR A 55 -8.16 4.18 -0.07
C THR A 55 -7.89 5.13 -1.21
N GLY A 56 -8.00 4.67 -2.45
CA GLY A 56 -7.64 5.52 -3.56
C GLY A 56 -7.86 4.92 -4.94
N ILE A 57 -7.32 5.62 -5.92
CA ILE A 57 -7.39 5.29 -7.33
C ILE A 57 -5.97 5.01 -7.84
N SER A 58 -5.84 3.92 -8.58
CA SER A 58 -4.62 3.42 -9.22
C SER A 58 -4.78 3.57 -10.72
N LEU A 59 -3.87 4.31 -11.34
CA LEU A 59 -3.79 4.50 -12.78
C LEU A 59 -2.51 3.86 -13.29
N GLY A 60 -2.62 2.86 -14.16
CA GLY A 60 -1.48 2.13 -14.70
C GLY A 60 -1.44 2.13 -16.22
N TRP A 61 -0.25 2.27 -16.77
CA TRP A 61 0.05 2.11 -18.20
C TRP A 61 0.98 0.93 -18.41
N LYS A 62 0.53 -0.03 -19.22
CA LYS A 62 1.32 -1.15 -19.73
C LYS A 62 2.27 -0.64 -20.81
N PHE A 63 3.56 -0.65 -20.52
CA PHE A 63 4.58 -0.14 -21.46
C PHE A 63 5.44 -1.26 -22.06
N LEU A 64 5.42 -2.46 -21.47
CA LEU A 64 6.11 -3.62 -22.00
C LEU A 64 5.27 -4.88 -21.79
N LYS A 65 5.22 -5.72 -22.82
CA LYS A 65 4.67 -7.08 -22.77
C LYS A 65 5.71 -8.07 -23.26
N PHE A 66 6.02 -9.07 -22.45
CA PHE A 66 6.96 -10.12 -22.80
C PHE A 66 6.42 -11.48 -22.34
N TRP A 67 6.03 -12.32 -23.30
CA TRP A 67 5.43 -13.64 -23.03
C TRP A 67 4.17 -13.51 -22.15
N ASN A 68 4.21 -14.08 -20.94
CA ASN A 68 3.15 -14.02 -19.94
C ASN A 68 3.36 -12.89 -18.94
N PHE A 69 4.41 -12.08 -19.10
CA PHE A 69 4.70 -10.95 -18.25
C PHE A 69 4.22 -9.65 -18.87
N ASP A 70 3.47 -8.89 -18.08
CA ASP A 70 3.10 -7.52 -18.38
C ASP A 70 3.81 -6.58 -17.39
N VAL A 71 4.41 -5.50 -17.89
CA VAL A 71 5.10 -4.51 -17.07
C VAL A 71 4.37 -3.17 -17.15
N TYR A 72 4.09 -2.61 -15.98
CA TYR A 72 3.28 -1.40 -15.81
C TYR A 72 4.05 -0.33 -15.07
N ILE A 73 3.99 0.91 -15.57
CA ILE A 73 4.23 2.10 -14.76
C ILE A 73 2.86 2.57 -14.31
N ALA A 74 2.69 2.78 -13.02
CA ALA A 74 1.44 3.22 -12.45
C ALA A 74 1.66 4.27 -11.37
N CYS A 75 0.58 4.92 -11.00
CA CYS A 75 0.57 5.90 -9.93
C CYS A 75 -0.74 5.76 -9.14
N ASP A 76 -0.62 5.64 -7.83
CA ASP A 76 -1.77 5.65 -6.94
C ASP A 76 -1.91 7.04 -6.34
N ILE A 77 -3.15 7.54 -6.31
CA ILE A 77 -3.54 8.73 -5.58
C ILE A 77 -4.61 8.29 -4.60
N GLY A 78 -4.40 8.56 -3.33
CA GLY A 78 -5.27 8.06 -2.29
C GLY A 78 -5.31 8.92 -1.05
N TYR A 79 -6.31 8.66 -0.22
CA TYR A 79 -6.38 9.12 1.13
C TYR A 79 -5.85 8.04 2.06
N TYR A 80 -4.98 8.42 2.98
CA TYR A 80 -4.47 7.54 4.02
C TYR A 80 -4.90 8.03 5.41
N MET A 81 -5.01 7.09 6.34
CA MET A 81 -5.37 7.32 7.72
C MET A 81 -4.65 6.33 8.62
N GLN A 82 -3.91 6.85 9.58
CA GLN A 82 -3.27 6.09 10.64
C GLN A 82 -4.18 6.08 11.88
N LEU A 83 -4.52 4.89 12.34
CA LEU A 83 -5.16 4.65 13.62
C LEU A 83 -4.13 4.12 14.60
N VAL A 84 -4.10 4.71 15.79
CA VAL A 84 -3.14 4.35 16.85
C VAL A 84 -3.91 3.90 18.08
N GLN A 85 -3.56 2.72 18.57
CA GLN A 85 -4.00 2.20 19.86
C GLN A 85 -2.76 2.02 20.73
N THR A 86 -2.74 2.70 21.87
CA THR A 86 -1.58 2.68 22.79
C THR A 86 -1.86 1.76 23.98
N HIS A 87 -0.80 1.24 24.59
CA HIS A 87 -0.89 0.44 25.81
C HIS A 87 -1.62 1.15 26.97
N TYR A 88 -1.53 2.48 27.05
CA TYR A 88 -2.17 3.29 28.08
C TYR A 88 -3.66 3.57 27.83
N GLN A 89 -4.18 3.23 26.64
CA GLN A 89 -5.57 3.44 26.27
C GLN A 89 -6.09 2.24 25.45
N PRO A 90 -6.20 1.04 26.06
CA PRO A 90 -6.52 -0.19 25.35
C PRO A 90 -7.91 -0.18 24.72
N ASP A 91 -8.86 0.61 25.22
CA ASP A 91 -10.21 0.72 24.68
C ASP A 91 -10.38 1.90 23.70
N GLY A 92 -9.34 2.70 23.49
CA GLY A 92 -9.37 3.91 22.67
C GLY A 92 -8.58 3.74 21.37
N ILE A 93 -9.25 3.83 20.23
CA ILE A 93 -8.60 4.02 18.93
C ILE A 93 -8.60 5.52 18.63
N THR A 94 -7.42 6.09 18.44
CA THR A 94 -7.28 7.51 18.07
C THR A 94 -6.78 7.62 16.64
N ILE A 95 -7.29 8.58 15.88
CA ILE A 95 -6.71 8.94 14.58
C ILE A 95 -5.40 9.67 14.86
N GLY A 96 -4.27 9.03 14.55
CA GLY A 96 -2.95 9.62 14.72
C GLY A 96 -2.68 10.66 13.63
N PHE A 97 -2.84 10.24 12.37
CA PHE A 97 -2.63 11.08 11.19
C PHE A 97 -3.61 10.69 10.08
N ASN A 98 -3.90 11.62 9.18
CA ASN A 98 -4.57 11.32 7.93
C ASN A 98 -4.16 12.32 6.86
N GLY A 99 -4.31 11.98 5.59
CA GLY A 99 -3.92 12.87 4.52
C GLY A 99 -4.08 12.27 3.13
N ILE A 100 -3.60 13.02 2.14
CA ILE A 100 -3.56 12.60 0.73
C ILE A 100 -2.15 12.14 0.42
N MET A 101 -2.02 11.08 -0.36
CA MET A 101 -0.74 10.52 -0.79
C MET A 101 -0.70 10.33 -2.30
N LEU A 102 0.53 10.28 -2.80
CA LEU A 102 0.88 9.91 -4.16
C LEU A 102 1.87 8.75 -4.10
N ARG A 103 1.64 7.69 -4.87
CA ARG A 103 2.49 6.50 -4.88
C ARG A 103 2.79 6.07 -6.32
N PRO A 104 3.84 6.64 -6.95
CA PRO A 104 4.37 6.09 -8.19
C PRO A 104 4.88 4.68 -7.97
N LYS A 105 4.61 3.79 -8.92
CA LYS A 105 4.95 2.38 -8.82
C LYS A 105 5.32 1.75 -10.17
N LEU A 106 6.22 0.78 -10.10
CA LEU A 106 6.63 -0.07 -11.21
C LEU A 106 6.27 -1.51 -10.86
N MET A 107 5.47 -2.15 -11.69
CA MET A 107 4.93 -3.50 -11.43
C MET A 107 5.23 -4.42 -12.59
N THR A 108 5.52 -5.68 -12.28
CA THR A 108 5.57 -6.79 -13.23
C THR A 108 4.54 -7.82 -12.82
N GLU A 109 3.67 -8.18 -13.75
CA GLU A 109 2.60 -9.13 -13.54
C GLU A 109 2.82 -10.37 -14.39
N LEU A 110 2.89 -11.53 -13.73
CA LEU A 110 2.81 -12.83 -14.36
C LEU A 110 1.34 -13.22 -14.52
N ASN A 111 0.89 -13.33 -15.76
CA ASN A 111 -0.42 -13.82 -16.11
C ASN A 111 -0.44 -15.37 -16.08
N ILE A 112 -1.24 -15.95 -15.19
CA ILE A 112 -1.43 -17.41 -15.06
C ILE A 112 -2.84 -17.75 -15.56
N GLY A 113 -2.97 -18.00 -16.87
CA GLY A 113 -4.26 -18.24 -17.50
C GLY A 113 -5.02 -16.94 -17.80
N LYS A 114 -6.37 -17.02 -17.87
CA LYS A 114 -7.22 -15.87 -18.25
C LYS A 114 -7.66 -14.99 -17.08
N TRP A 115 -7.57 -15.51 -15.84
CA TRP A 115 -8.22 -14.90 -14.67
C TRP A 115 -7.33 -14.77 -13.45
N TYR A 116 -6.15 -15.41 -13.44
CA TYR A 116 -5.24 -15.37 -12.30
C TYR A 116 -3.95 -14.67 -12.69
N GLY A 117 -3.45 -13.83 -11.79
CA GLY A 117 -2.22 -13.09 -12.00
C GLY A 117 -1.47 -12.92 -10.69
N ILE A 118 -0.15 -13.02 -10.75
CA ILE A 118 0.73 -12.66 -9.63
C ILE A 118 1.52 -11.44 -10.05
N SER A 119 1.33 -10.33 -9.35
CA SER A 119 2.06 -9.08 -9.55
C SER A 119 3.06 -8.87 -8.43
N ILE A 120 4.28 -8.52 -8.79
CA ILE A 120 5.29 -7.96 -7.89
C ILE A 120 5.68 -6.57 -8.38
N GLY A 121 5.85 -5.64 -7.46
CA GLY A 121 6.28 -4.30 -7.84
C GLY A 121 6.97 -3.56 -6.73
N VAL A 122 7.64 -2.48 -7.13
CA VAL A 122 8.27 -1.51 -6.25
C VAL A 122 7.52 -0.20 -6.36
N PHE A 123 7.43 0.52 -5.26
CA PHE A 123 6.80 1.82 -5.23
C PHE A 123 7.56 2.75 -4.29
N TYR A 124 7.31 4.04 -4.47
CA TYR A 124 7.68 5.04 -3.48
C TYR A 124 6.42 5.78 -3.06
N GLN A 125 6.22 5.93 -1.76
CA GLN A 125 5.07 6.58 -1.17
C GLN A 125 5.41 8.00 -0.72
N PHE A 126 4.66 8.97 -1.22
CA PHE A 126 4.80 10.39 -0.91
C PHE A 126 3.52 10.92 -0.26
N PRO A 127 3.53 11.24 1.05
CA PRO A 127 2.44 12.00 1.66
C PRO A 127 2.44 13.43 1.10
N LEU A 128 1.34 13.84 0.49
CA LEU A 128 1.19 15.18 -0.10
C LEU A 128 0.73 16.20 0.94
N TYR A 129 -0.30 15.87 1.73
CA TYR A 129 -0.85 16.79 2.73
C TYR A 129 -1.84 16.13 3.69
N PRO A 130 -1.76 16.37 5.02
CA PRO A 130 -0.59 16.85 5.74
C PRO A 130 0.61 15.90 5.57
N TYR A 131 1.81 16.46 5.60
CA TYR A 131 3.03 15.69 5.40
C TYR A 131 3.38 14.88 6.67
N TYR A 132 3.57 13.57 6.53
CA TYR A 132 3.90 12.66 7.63
C TYR A 132 5.11 11.79 7.26
N ASP A 133 6.29 12.14 7.77
CA ASP A 133 7.57 11.52 7.40
C ASP A 133 7.59 9.99 7.55
N ARG A 134 6.90 9.43 8.55
CA ARG A 134 6.88 7.97 8.75
C ARG A 134 6.06 7.22 7.69
N TYR A 135 5.16 7.92 6.99
CA TYR A 135 4.39 7.38 5.88
C TYR A 135 5.14 7.46 4.55
N GLN A 136 6.33 8.06 4.53
CA GLN A 136 7.16 8.17 3.34
C GLN A 136 8.14 7.00 3.25
N GLY A 137 8.32 6.45 2.05
CA GLY A 137 9.39 5.47 1.82
C GLY A 137 9.21 4.60 0.59
N VAL A 138 10.21 3.75 0.38
CA VAL A 138 10.20 2.70 -0.64
C VAL A 138 9.48 1.49 -0.06
N GLY A 139 8.64 0.85 -0.87
CA GLY A 139 8.08 -0.44 -0.53
C GLY A 139 8.00 -1.40 -1.70
N ILE A 140 7.77 -2.65 -1.36
CA ILE A 140 7.51 -3.76 -2.28
C ILE A 140 6.06 -4.16 -2.10
N MET A 141 5.35 -4.35 -3.21
CA MET A 141 4.00 -4.89 -3.19
C MET A 141 3.97 -6.25 -3.89
N VAL A 142 3.16 -7.14 -3.35
CA VAL A 142 2.79 -8.41 -3.99
C VAL A 142 1.28 -8.44 -4.07
N SER A 143 0.75 -8.72 -5.26
CA SER A 143 -0.69 -8.79 -5.51
C SER A 143 -1.03 -10.10 -6.20
N ILE A 144 -2.10 -10.74 -5.75
CA ILE A 144 -2.69 -11.92 -6.39
C ILE A 144 -4.09 -11.51 -6.87
N LEU A 145 -4.34 -11.65 -8.16
CA LEU A 145 -5.65 -11.49 -8.80
C LEU A 145 -6.45 -12.80 -8.71
#